data_AF-A0AA88UXP3-F1
#
_entry.id   AF-A0AA88UXP3-F1
#
_cell.length_a   1.000
_cell.length_b   1.000
_cell.length_c   1.000
_cell.angle_alpha   90.00
_cell.angle_beta   90.00
_cell.angle_gamma   90.00
#
_symmetry.space_group_name_H-M   'P 1'
#
loop_
_entity.id
_entity.type
_entity.pdbx_description
1 polymer ?
#
loop_
_entity_poly.entity_id
_entity_poly.type
_entity_poly.pdbx_seq_one_letter_code
_entity_poly.pdbx_strand_id
1 'polypeptide(L)'
;MRLLSILSSSDSEERWVNRISQSFEKEVAIHNVPVSVFSVPKAIRAVKPEAYTPQVIAFGPYHHMEPELYQMERYKIAAIKSFLSLEQILNFQELVIEKLKELVPIIRACYHKYLDHDGDALAWIIAFDGLFLLDILHGYGHVKHSQRKNLKQDAVLCGDVMMLEN
;
A
#
# COMPACT_ATOMS: atom_id res chain seq x y z
N MET A 1 13.97 19.39 -33.07
CA MET A 1 15.02 18.39 -32.80
C MET A 1 14.45 17.41 -31.77
N ARG A 2 13.88 16.28 -32.22
CA ARG A 2 13.30 15.22 -31.36
C ARG A 2 14.36 14.13 -31.20
N LEU A 3 14.86 13.95 -29.98
CA LEU A 3 15.74 12.84 -29.61
C LEU A 3 15.28 12.28 -28.27
N LEU A 4 14.14 11.57 -28.22
CA LEU A 4 13.73 10.75 -27.05
C LEU A 4 12.63 9.73 -27.44
N SER A 5 12.90 8.74 -28.31
CA SER A 5 11.88 7.68 -28.54
C SER A 5 12.38 6.27 -28.83
N ILE A 6 13.69 6.01 -28.76
CA ILE A 6 14.21 4.68 -29.11
C ILE A 6 14.39 3.81 -27.85
N LEU A 7 14.85 4.38 -26.72
CA LEU A 7 15.02 3.63 -25.47
C LEU A 7 13.71 3.42 -24.69
N SER A 8 12.62 4.12 -25.02
CA SER A 8 11.38 4.03 -24.24
C SER A 8 10.43 2.92 -24.67
N SER A 9 10.57 2.36 -25.88
CA SER A 9 9.62 1.36 -26.40
C SER A 9 10.06 -0.07 -26.10
N SER A 10 11.28 -0.46 -26.46
CA SER A 10 11.80 -1.82 -26.23
C SER A 10 11.85 -2.19 -24.75
N ASP A 11 12.36 -1.30 -23.89
CA ASP A 11 12.45 -1.54 -22.45
C ASP A 11 11.06 -1.58 -21.80
N SER A 12 10.06 -0.92 -22.41
CA SER A 12 8.68 -0.96 -21.92
C SER A 12 7.95 -2.22 -22.36
N GLU A 13 8.26 -2.73 -23.56
CA GLU A 13 7.72 -3.98 -24.10
C GLU A 13 8.32 -5.18 -23.37
N GLU A 14 9.64 -5.22 -23.17
CA GLU A 14 10.30 -6.30 -22.41
C GLU A 14 9.77 -6.35 -20.97
N ARG A 15 9.65 -5.19 -20.31
CA ARG A 15 9.00 -5.11 -18.99
C ARG A 15 7.57 -5.61 -19.04
N TRP A 16 6.79 -5.24 -20.05
CA TRP A 16 5.42 -5.73 -20.18
C TRP A 16 5.35 -7.25 -20.39
N VAL A 17 6.18 -7.81 -21.26
CA VAL A 17 6.27 -9.27 -21.50
C VAL A 17 6.66 -9.98 -20.22
N ASN A 18 7.70 -9.52 -19.52
CA ASN A 18 8.13 -10.10 -18.25
C ASN A 18 7.00 -10.07 -17.20
N ARG A 19 6.27 -8.95 -17.09
CA ARG A 19 5.12 -8.84 -16.17
C ARG A 19 4.00 -9.81 -16.51
N ILE A 20 3.60 -9.89 -17.78
CA ILE A 20 2.49 -10.77 -18.21
C ILE A 20 2.87 -12.24 -18.11
N SER A 21 4.09 -12.64 -18.51
CA SER A 21 4.55 -14.03 -18.39
C SER A 21 4.61 -14.47 -16.93
N GLN A 22 5.15 -13.63 -16.04
CA GLN A 22 5.19 -13.94 -14.60
C GLN A 22 3.79 -14.00 -13.97
N SER A 23 2.88 -13.12 -14.38
CA SER A 23 1.47 -13.14 -13.94
C SER A 23 0.81 -14.44 -14.40
N PHE A 24 0.96 -14.82 -15.68
CA PHE A 24 0.42 -16.07 -16.22
C PHE A 24 0.93 -17.31 -15.47
N GLU A 25 2.24 -17.42 -15.23
CA GLU A 25 2.82 -18.57 -14.51
C GLU A 25 2.37 -18.65 -13.04
N LYS A 26 2.31 -17.51 -12.34
CA LYS A 26 2.01 -17.47 -10.91
C LYS A 26 0.51 -17.53 -10.62
N GLU A 27 -0.33 -16.98 -11.50
CA GLU A 27 -1.79 -16.96 -11.33
C GLU A 27 -2.44 -18.31 -11.67
N VAL A 28 -1.78 -19.17 -12.47
CA VAL A 28 -2.22 -20.56 -12.67
C VAL A 28 -2.35 -21.32 -11.35
N ALA A 29 -1.55 -20.98 -10.33
CA ALA A 29 -1.62 -21.58 -9.01
C ALA A 29 -2.71 -20.97 -8.09
N ILE A 30 -3.32 -19.84 -8.49
CA ILE A 30 -4.27 -19.08 -7.67
C ILE A 30 -5.67 -19.23 -8.24
N HIS A 31 -6.33 -20.35 -7.94
CA HIS A 31 -7.73 -20.52 -8.30
C HIS A 31 -8.63 -19.68 -7.37
N ASN A 32 -9.54 -18.89 -7.95
CA ASN A 32 -10.66 -18.21 -7.29
C ASN A 32 -10.36 -16.99 -6.39
N VAL A 33 -9.25 -16.26 -6.60
CA VAL A 33 -9.07 -14.94 -5.93
C VAL A 33 -9.69 -13.84 -6.81
N PRO A 34 -10.75 -13.16 -6.37
CA PRO A 34 -11.36 -12.09 -7.14
C PRO A 34 -10.50 -10.82 -7.08
N VAL A 35 -10.40 -10.13 -8.22
CA VAL A 35 -9.90 -8.76 -8.27
C VAL A 35 -10.85 -7.89 -7.44
N SER A 36 -10.31 -7.20 -6.43
CA SER A 36 -11.07 -6.45 -5.42
C SER A 36 -10.53 -5.05 -5.14
N VAL A 37 -9.32 -4.72 -5.61
CA VAL A 37 -8.70 -3.41 -5.46
C VAL A 37 -8.60 -2.71 -6.82
N PHE A 38 -9.37 -1.62 -6.95
CA PHE A 38 -9.52 -0.85 -8.17
C PHE A 38 -9.09 0.60 -7.96
N SER A 39 -8.34 1.16 -8.90
CA SER A 39 -7.98 2.57 -8.86
C SER A 39 -9.07 3.40 -9.50
N VAL A 40 -9.32 4.59 -8.97
CA VAL A 40 -10.30 5.51 -9.51
C VAL A 40 -9.87 5.97 -10.92
N PRO A 41 -10.77 5.88 -11.93
CA PRO A 41 -10.49 6.36 -13.28
C PRO A 41 -10.02 7.81 -13.30
N LYS A 42 -9.01 8.12 -14.13
CA LYS A 42 -8.40 9.47 -14.22
C LYS A 42 -9.41 10.58 -14.46
N ALA A 43 -10.44 10.32 -15.27
CA ALA A 43 -11.49 11.29 -15.55
C ALA A 43 -12.29 11.66 -14.29
N ILE A 44 -12.58 10.69 -13.42
CA ILE A 44 -13.28 10.91 -12.15
C ILE A 44 -12.34 11.61 -11.16
N ARG A 45 -11.09 11.12 -11.06
CA ARG A 45 -10.07 11.72 -10.19
C ARG A 45 -9.84 13.20 -10.51
N ALA A 46 -9.85 13.59 -11.79
CA ALA A 46 -9.64 14.96 -12.24
C ALA A 46 -10.76 15.93 -11.83
N VAL A 47 -11.98 15.44 -11.58
CA VAL A 47 -13.11 16.29 -11.15
C VAL A 47 -12.93 16.76 -9.71
N LYS A 48 -12.36 15.91 -8.85
CA LYS A 48 -12.11 16.23 -7.44
C LYS A 48 -10.89 15.47 -6.91
N PRO A 49 -9.67 15.91 -7.21
CA PRO A 49 -8.43 15.20 -6.86
C PRO A 49 -8.31 14.91 -5.36
N GLU A 50 -8.74 15.84 -4.52
CA GLU A 50 -8.60 15.77 -3.06
C GLU A 50 -9.49 14.68 -2.43
N ALA A 51 -10.43 14.11 -3.19
CA ALA A 51 -11.28 12.99 -2.74
C ALA A 51 -10.70 11.61 -3.09
N TYR A 52 -9.59 11.57 -3.83
CA TYR A 52 -9.00 10.32 -4.35
C TYR A 52 -7.47 10.29 -4.27
N THR A 53 -6.86 11.31 -3.67
CA THR A 53 -5.42 11.40 -3.44
C THR A 53 -5.21 11.62 -1.94
N PRO A 54 -4.53 10.69 -1.25
CA PRO A 54 -4.17 10.87 0.15
C PRO A 54 -3.35 12.15 0.36
N GLN A 55 -3.60 12.87 1.44
CA GLN A 55 -2.94 14.15 1.71
C GLN A 55 -1.82 14.04 2.73
N VAL A 56 -1.95 13.11 3.66
CA VAL A 56 -1.06 12.93 4.80
C VAL A 56 -0.55 11.50 4.81
N ILE A 57 -1.42 10.49 4.73
CA ILE A 57 -1.02 9.09 4.81
C ILE A 57 -1.55 8.22 3.66
N ALA A 58 -0.64 7.53 2.99
CA ALA A 58 -0.98 6.51 2.00
C ALA A 58 -1.24 5.15 2.64
N PHE A 59 -2.11 4.35 2.03
CA PHE A 59 -2.25 2.93 2.32
C PHE A 59 -2.09 2.10 1.04
N GLY A 60 -1.28 1.07 1.20
CA GLY A 60 -0.92 0.03 0.27
C GLY A 60 -0.20 0.51 -1.01
N PRO A 61 0.13 -0.43 -1.91
CA PRO A 61 1.08 -0.24 -3.00
C PRO A 61 0.71 0.79 -4.08
N TYR A 62 -0.53 1.26 -4.24
CA TYR A 62 -0.80 2.29 -5.27
C TYR A 62 -0.25 3.67 -4.91
N HIS A 63 -0.06 3.96 -3.62
CA HIS A 63 0.33 5.29 -3.13
C HIS A 63 1.66 5.29 -2.37
N HIS A 64 2.28 4.13 -2.15
CA HIS A 64 3.43 3.97 -1.25
C HIS A 64 4.74 4.65 -1.73
N MET A 65 4.78 5.23 -2.93
CA MET A 65 5.97 5.85 -3.51
C MET A 65 5.80 7.34 -3.82
N GLU A 66 4.77 8.00 -3.28
CA GLU A 66 4.62 9.45 -3.40
C GLU A 66 5.53 10.16 -2.38
N PRO A 67 6.54 10.94 -2.83
CA PRO A 67 7.54 11.51 -1.94
C PRO A 67 6.99 12.37 -0.81
N GLU A 68 5.84 12.99 -1.07
CA GLU A 68 5.12 13.87 -0.15
C GLU A 68 4.62 13.11 1.09
N LEU A 69 4.43 11.79 1.01
CA LEU A 69 3.82 10.96 2.05
C LEU A 69 4.85 10.21 2.92
N TYR A 70 6.15 10.25 2.57
CA TYR A 70 7.21 9.55 3.31
C TYR A 70 7.33 9.96 4.79
N GLN A 71 6.96 11.20 5.13
CA GLN A 71 7.03 11.65 6.53
C GLN A 71 6.10 10.83 7.43
N MET A 72 4.97 10.34 6.90
CA MET A 72 4.02 9.54 7.66
C MET A 72 4.42 8.08 7.83
N GLU A 73 5.35 7.56 7.03
CA GLU A 73 5.92 6.22 7.24
C GLU A 73 6.61 6.10 8.61
N ARG A 74 7.27 7.16 9.07
CA ARG A 74 7.86 7.17 10.42
C ARG A 74 6.81 7.11 11.53
N TYR A 75 5.65 7.72 11.30
CA TYR A 75 4.54 7.63 12.25
C TYR A 75 3.95 6.22 12.29
N LYS A 76 3.78 5.55 11.13
CA LYS A 76 3.37 4.14 11.09
C LYS A 76 4.33 3.26 11.89
N ILE A 77 5.63 3.41 11.66
CA ILE A 77 6.66 2.66 12.39
C ILE A 77 6.56 2.90 13.89
N ALA A 78 6.41 4.16 14.33
CA ALA A 78 6.33 4.51 15.75
C ALA A 78 5.06 3.92 16.40
N ALA A 79 3.92 4.00 15.72
CA ALA A 79 2.66 3.43 16.18
C ALA A 79 2.76 1.91 16.31
N ILE A 80 3.26 1.22 15.29
CA ILE A 80 3.44 -0.24 15.31
C ILE A 80 4.35 -0.69 16.46
N LYS A 81 5.49 0.00 16.64
CA LYS A 81 6.40 -0.28 17.76
C LYS A 81 5.79 -0.03 19.14
N SER A 82 4.74 0.79 19.23
CA SER A 82 4.12 1.13 20.51
C SER A 82 3.24 0.01 21.07
N PHE A 83 2.73 -0.90 20.21
CA PHE A 83 1.89 -2.02 20.66
C PHE A 83 2.54 -3.41 20.47
N LEU A 84 3.66 -3.52 19.75
CA LEU A 84 4.44 -4.76 19.67
C LEU A 84 5.42 -4.90 20.85
N SER A 85 5.61 -6.13 21.34
CA SER A 85 6.66 -6.42 22.31
C SER A 85 8.06 -6.38 21.68
N LEU A 86 9.11 -6.22 22.49
CA LEU A 86 10.49 -6.25 22.00
C LEU A 86 10.80 -7.58 21.28
N GLU A 87 10.30 -8.70 21.80
CA GLU A 87 10.45 -10.01 21.18
C GLU A 87 9.76 -10.08 19.80
N GLN A 88 8.54 -9.55 19.68
CA GLN A 88 7.83 -9.49 18.40
C GLN A 88 8.55 -8.60 17.38
N ILE A 89 9.13 -7.49 17.82
CA ILE A 89 9.91 -6.59 16.95
C ILE A 89 11.17 -7.29 16.45
N LEU A 90 11.90 -8.00 17.32
CA LEU A 90 13.14 -8.69 16.97
C LEU A 90 12.92 -9.86 16.01
N ASN A 91 11.75 -10.51 16.08
CA ASN A 91 11.37 -11.63 15.21
C ASN A 91 10.36 -11.22 14.12
N PHE A 92 10.22 -9.92 13.83
CA PHE A 92 9.17 -9.41 12.95
C PHE A 92 9.28 -9.97 11.52
N GLN A 93 10.51 -10.17 11.06
CA GLN A 93 10.79 -10.74 9.75
C GLN A 93 10.16 -12.13 9.61
N GLU A 94 10.43 -13.03 10.55
CA GLU A 94 9.96 -14.42 10.51
C GLU A 94 8.48 -14.53 10.85
N LEU A 95 8.00 -13.72 11.80
CA LEU A 95 6.61 -13.76 12.27
C LEU A 95 5.61 -13.17 11.27
N VAL A 96 6.02 -12.16 10.49
CA VAL A 96 5.12 -11.38 9.65
C VAL A 96 5.58 -11.36 8.19
N ILE A 97 6.82 -10.93 7.92
CA ILE A 97 7.26 -10.65 6.55
C ILE A 97 7.33 -11.93 5.70
N GLU A 98 7.96 -13.00 6.21
CA GLU A 98 8.06 -14.25 5.46
C GLU A 98 6.68 -14.88 5.20
N LYS A 99 5.72 -14.71 6.11
CA LYS A 99 4.32 -15.14 5.89
C LYS A 99 3.61 -14.32 4.84
N LEU A 100 3.82 -13.02 4.81
CA LEU A 100 3.25 -12.17 3.76
C LEU A 100 3.90 -12.43 2.39
N LYS A 101 5.18 -12.78 2.35
CA LYS A 101 5.88 -13.18 1.11
C LYS A 101 5.25 -14.43 0.47
N GLU A 102 4.85 -15.41 1.29
CA GLU A 102 4.08 -16.58 0.82
C GLU A 102 2.73 -16.15 0.18
N LEU A 103 2.15 -15.04 0.62
CA LEU A 103 0.86 -14.51 0.15
C LEU A 103 0.98 -13.47 -0.98
N VAL A 104 2.19 -13.04 -1.37
CA VAL A 104 2.41 -12.06 -2.45
C VAL A 104 1.65 -12.38 -3.74
N PRO A 105 1.59 -13.64 -4.22
CA PRO A 105 0.82 -13.96 -5.41
C PRO A 105 -0.68 -13.66 -5.23
N ILE A 106 -1.25 -14.00 -4.07
CA ILE A 106 -2.65 -13.71 -3.73
C ILE A 106 -2.88 -12.21 -3.64
N ILE A 107 -1.97 -11.48 -2.97
CA ILE A 107 -2.03 -10.03 -2.86
C ILE A 107 -2.09 -9.42 -4.26
N ARG A 108 -1.23 -9.83 -5.20
CA ARG A 108 -1.23 -9.32 -6.58
C ARG A 108 -2.54 -9.59 -7.31
N ALA A 109 -3.10 -10.79 -7.15
CA ALA A 109 -4.37 -11.17 -7.77
C ALA A 109 -5.56 -10.30 -7.30
N CYS A 110 -5.48 -9.71 -6.11
CA CYS A 110 -6.50 -8.77 -5.63
C CYS A 110 -6.50 -7.43 -6.38
N TYR A 111 -5.40 -7.02 -7.02
CA TYR A 111 -5.26 -5.71 -7.65
C TYR A 111 -5.51 -5.77 -9.16
N HIS A 112 -6.37 -4.88 -9.67
CA HIS A 112 -6.68 -4.82 -11.11
C HIS A 112 -5.50 -4.37 -11.99
N LYS A 113 -4.49 -3.73 -11.40
CA LYS A 113 -3.23 -3.37 -12.04
C LYS A 113 -2.13 -4.28 -11.50
N TYR A 114 -1.23 -4.67 -12.39
CA TYR A 114 0.01 -5.32 -12.01
C TYR A 114 0.85 -4.42 -11.09
N LEU A 115 1.29 -4.96 -9.96
CA LEU A 115 2.14 -4.26 -8.99
C LEU A 115 3.62 -4.49 -9.33
N ASP A 116 4.35 -3.50 -9.82
CA ASP A 116 5.74 -3.70 -10.27
C ASP A 116 6.78 -3.75 -9.13
N HIS A 117 6.32 -3.77 -7.87
CA HIS A 117 7.17 -3.91 -6.69
C HIS A 117 7.78 -5.32 -6.63
N ASP A 118 8.96 -5.49 -6.04
CA ASP A 118 9.41 -6.84 -5.69
C ASP A 118 8.54 -7.43 -4.56
N GLY A 119 8.64 -8.74 -4.33
CA GLY A 119 7.83 -9.44 -3.34
C GLY A 119 8.10 -9.01 -1.90
N ASP A 120 9.35 -8.66 -1.59
CA ASP A 120 9.75 -8.25 -0.24
C ASP A 120 9.20 -6.85 0.06
N ALA A 121 9.38 -5.91 -0.87
CA ALA A 121 8.80 -4.57 -0.78
C ALA A 121 7.29 -4.63 -0.59
N LEU A 122 6.59 -5.45 -1.38
CA LEU A 122 5.14 -5.59 -1.25
C LEU A 122 4.73 -6.16 0.12
N ALA A 123 5.47 -7.13 0.65
CA ALA A 123 5.22 -7.68 1.98
C ALA A 123 5.39 -6.62 3.09
N TRP A 124 6.43 -5.80 3.01
CA TRP A 124 6.65 -4.70 3.97
C TRP A 124 5.54 -3.64 3.91
N ILE A 125 5.13 -3.25 2.70
CA ILE A 125 4.04 -2.29 2.48
C ILE A 125 2.76 -2.79 3.15
N ILE A 126 2.34 -4.01 2.81
CA ILE A 126 1.11 -4.62 3.36
C ILE A 126 1.20 -4.81 4.87
N ALA A 127 2.37 -5.20 5.40
CA ALA A 127 2.57 -5.37 6.83
C ALA A 127 2.38 -4.07 7.60
N PHE A 128 3.07 -3.00 7.19
CA PHE A 128 3.04 -1.73 7.92
C PHE A 128 1.69 -1.04 7.77
N ASP A 129 1.12 -1.07 6.58
CA ASP A 129 -0.14 -0.41 6.32
C ASP A 129 -1.31 -1.16 6.98
N GLY A 130 -1.28 -2.49 6.96
CA GLY A 130 -2.25 -3.33 7.65
C GLY A 130 -2.17 -3.18 9.18
N LEU A 131 -0.97 -3.25 9.76
CA LEU A 131 -0.79 -3.08 11.21
C LEU A 131 -1.14 -1.68 11.69
N PHE A 132 -0.80 -0.65 10.91
CA PHE A 132 -1.18 0.72 11.23
C PHE A 132 -2.70 0.92 11.13
N LEU A 133 -3.36 0.36 10.11
CA LEU A 133 -4.82 0.39 10.02
C LEU A 133 -5.47 -0.30 11.24
N LEU A 134 -4.93 -1.45 11.66
CA LEU A 134 -5.39 -2.14 12.87
C LEU A 134 -5.21 -1.28 14.13
N ASP A 135 -4.08 -0.59 14.29
CA ASP A 135 -3.85 0.34 15.40
C ASP A 135 -4.90 1.46 15.44
N ILE A 136 -5.16 2.09 14.29
CA ILE A 136 -6.20 3.11 14.16
C ILE A 136 -7.56 2.54 14.57
N LEU A 137 -7.95 1.38 14.01
CA LEU A 137 -9.24 0.75 14.29
C LEU A 137 -9.40 0.35 15.76
N HIS A 138 -8.35 -0.21 16.38
CA HIS A 138 -8.34 -0.50 17.81
C HIS A 138 -8.47 0.78 18.64
N GLY A 139 -7.77 1.85 18.27
CA GLY A 139 -7.86 3.17 18.91
C GLY A 139 -9.27 3.78 18.84
N TYR A 140 -10.00 3.57 17.74
CA TYR A 140 -11.40 3.95 17.62
C TYR A 140 -12.33 3.16 18.54
N GLY A 141 -12.04 1.88 18.79
CA GLY A 141 -12.81 1.05 19.73
C GLY A 141 -12.56 1.39 21.20
N HIS A 142 -11.43 2.04 21.51
CA HIS A 142 -10.94 2.23 22.87
C HIS A 142 -10.97 3.66 23.42
N VAL A 143 -11.63 4.61 22.75
CA VAL A 143 -11.60 6.06 23.07
C VAL A 143 -11.69 6.32 24.59
N LYS A 144 -10.52 6.45 25.21
CA LYS A 144 -10.32 7.15 26.47
C LYS A 144 -9.54 8.41 26.13
N HIS A 145 -10.15 9.52 26.54
CA HIS A 145 -9.58 10.85 26.58
C HIS A 145 -8.15 10.85 27.15
N SER A 146 -7.14 10.95 26.30
CA SER A 146 -5.94 11.74 26.63
C SER A 146 -5.04 11.87 25.41
N GLN A 147 -5.11 13.02 24.77
CA GLN A 147 -4.00 13.92 24.43
C GLN A 147 -4.60 14.96 23.46
N ARG A 148 -4.20 16.23 23.58
CA ARG A 148 -4.79 17.36 22.84
C ARG A 148 -4.80 17.07 21.33
N LYS A 149 -5.96 16.62 20.85
CA LYS A 149 -6.21 16.29 19.45
C LYS A 149 -6.28 17.57 18.64
N ASN A 150 -5.41 17.69 17.66
CA ASN A 150 -5.51 18.75 16.67
C ASN A 150 -6.61 18.30 15.69
N LEU A 151 -7.86 18.67 15.99
CA LEU A 151 -9.08 18.19 15.31
C LEU A 151 -8.99 18.22 13.77
N LYS A 152 -8.23 19.15 13.20
CA LYS A 152 -7.97 19.24 11.76
C LYS A 152 -7.07 18.12 11.23
N GLN A 153 -6.00 17.78 11.94
CA GLN A 153 -5.12 16.67 11.57
C GLN A 153 -5.84 15.32 11.72
N ASP A 154 -6.67 15.17 12.76
CA ASP A 154 -7.52 13.99 12.92
C ASP A 154 -8.52 13.86 11.77
N ALA A 155 -9.17 14.96 11.35
CA ALA A 155 -10.12 14.93 10.24
C ALA A 155 -9.48 14.61 8.89
N VAL A 156 -8.27 15.12 8.61
CA VAL A 156 -7.52 14.80 7.39
C VAL A 156 -7.04 13.35 7.42
N LEU A 157 -6.53 12.88 8.55
CA LEU A 157 -6.15 11.48 8.75
C LEU A 157 -7.34 10.53 8.54
N CYS A 158 -8.51 10.86 9.10
CA CYS A 158 -9.75 10.13 8.84
C CYS A 158 -10.09 10.13 7.34
N GLY A 159 -9.97 11.27 6.67
CA GLY A 159 -10.19 11.40 5.24
C GLY A 159 -9.31 10.42 4.46
N ASP A 160 -8.02 10.38 4.76
CA ASP A 160 -7.06 9.48 4.13
C ASP A 160 -7.34 8.00 4.43
N VAL A 161 -7.71 7.65 5.66
CA VAL A 161 -8.13 6.29 6.02
C VAL A 161 -9.40 5.87 5.26
N MET A 162 -10.30 6.80 4.95
CA MET A 162 -11.48 6.50 4.11
C MET A 162 -11.13 6.34 2.62
N MET A 163 -9.89 6.67 2.22
CA MET A 163 -9.38 6.56 0.85
C MET A 163 -8.47 5.35 0.64
N LEU A 164 -8.60 4.28 1.44
CA LEU A 164 -7.84 3.02 1.26
C LEU A 164 -7.76 2.62 -0.22
N GLU A 165 -6.56 2.71 -0.80
CA GLU A 165 -6.23 2.24 -2.15
C GLU A 165 -7.02 2.87 -3.33
N ASN A 166 -7.50 4.13 -3.20
CA ASN A 166 -8.24 4.85 -4.26
C ASN A 166 -7.43 5.35 -5.47
#